data_AF-A0A9X9XGC0-F1
#
_entry.id   AF-A0A9X9XGC0-F1
#
_cell.length_a   1.000
_cell.length_b   1.000
_cell.length_c   1.000
_cell.angle_alpha   90.00
_cell.angle_beta   90.00
_cell.angle_gamma   90.00
#
_symmetry.space_group_name_H-M   'P 1'
#
loop_
_entity.id
_entity.type
_entity.pdbx_description
1 polymer ?
#
loop_
_entity_poly.entity_id
_entity_poly.type
_entity_poly.pdbx_seq_one_letter_code
_entity_poly.pdbx_strand_id
1 'polypeptide(L)' 'MVVLPVVTRLDVPAERVLSCAMEAGLEKAVVVGWTAEGEFYFASSLADGGEVLWLLEMAKKRLLEAGGG' A
#
# COMPACT_ATOMS: atom_id res chain seq x y z
N MET A 1 -3.09 11.19 15.46
CA MET A 1 -4.32 10.40 15.28
C MET A 1 -3.89 8.97 14.97
N VAL A 2 -4.33 7.99 15.75
CA VAL A 2 -3.84 6.60 15.65
C VAL A 2 -4.61 5.89 14.53
N VAL A 3 -3.95 5.56 13.43
CA VAL A 3 -4.46 4.56 12.49
C VAL A 3 -4.21 3.20 13.15
N LEU A 4 -5.28 2.56 13.63
CA LEU A 4 -5.20 1.27 14.30
C LEU A 4 -4.80 0.19 13.28
N PRO A 5 -3.82 -0.69 13.57
CA PRO A 5 -3.41 -1.78 12.69
C PRO A 5 -4.38 -2.96 12.82
N VAL A 6 -5.67 -2.68 12.71
CA VAL A 6 -6.74 -3.68 12.84
C VAL A 6 -7.34 -3.82 11.46
N VAL A 7 -7.42 -5.07 10.97
CA VAL A 7 -8.11 -5.43 9.72
C VAL A 7 -9.58 -5.03 9.89
N THR A 8 -9.95 -3.83 9.45
CA THR A 8 -11.34 -3.37 9.46
C THR A 8 -12.07 -4.03 8.30
N ARG A 9 -13.25 -4.62 8.56
CA ARG A 9 -14.14 -5.20 7.53
C ARG A 9 -14.79 -4.16 6.61
N LEU A 10 -14.37 -2.90 6.69
CA LEU A 10 -14.89 -1.78 5.93
C LEU A 10 -13.75 -1.23 5.10
N ASP A 11 -13.98 -1.09 3.80
CA ASP A 11 -13.01 -0.51 2.90
C ASP A 11 -12.74 0.95 3.30
N VAL A 12 -11.46 1.29 3.43
CA VAL A 12 -11.04 2.68 3.61
C VAL A 12 -10.89 3.29 2.21
N PRO A 13 -11.46 4.49 1.96
CA PRO A 13 -11.26 5.17 0.68
C PRO A 13 -9.78 5.30 0.33
N ALA A 14 -9.42 4.97 -0.92
CA ALA A 14 -8.02 4.99 -1.38
C ALA A 14 -7.34 6.34 -1.14
N GLU A 15 -8.06 7.45 -1.33
CA GLU A 15 -7.59 8.81 -1.03
C GLU A 15 -7.07 8.93 0.41
N ARG A 16 -7.79 8.40 1.41
CA ARG A 16 -7.36 8.46 2.81
C ARG A 16 -6.08 7.66 3.05
N VAL A 17 -5.94 6.50 2.42
CA VAL A 17 -4.72 5.67 2.54
C VAL A 17 -3.53 6.43 1.94
N LEU A 18 -3.72 7.06 0.78
CA LEU A 18 -2.69 7.84 0.10
C LEU A 18 -2.30 9.10 0.90
N SER A 19 -3.26 9.85 1.45
CA SER A 19 -2.96 11.00 2.31
C SER A 19 -2.14 10.61 3.55
N CYS A 20 -2.52 9.51 4.22
CA CYS A 20 -1.74 8.98 5.34
C CYS A 20 -0.31 8.60 4.91
N ALA A 21 -0.15 8.02 3.71
CA ALA A 21 1.17 7.67 3.18
C ALA A 21 2.04 8.91 2.92
N MET A 22 1.44 10.01 2.45
CA MET A 22 2.15 11.29 2.27
C MET A 22 2.64 11.86 3.60
N GLU A 23 1.84 11.76 4.66
CA GLU A 23 2.21 12.23 6.00
C GLU A 23 3.20 11.30 6.73
N ALA A 24 3.36 10.06 6.28
CA ALA A 24 4.19 9.05 6.93
C ALA A 24 5.71 9.21 6.68
N GLY A 25 6.13 10.19 5.87
CA GLY A 25 7.55 10.44 5.59
C GLY A 25 8.25 9.28 4.88
N LEU A 26 7.54 8.60 3.97
CA LEU A 26 8.08 7.46 3.23
C LEU A 26 9.23 7.90 2.30
N GLU A 27 10.38 7.25 2.42
CA GLU A 27 11.50 7.44 1.50
C GLU A 27 11.27 6.71 0.16
N LYS A 28 10.57 5.57 0.21
CA LYS A 28 10.32 4.69 -0.93
C LYS A 28 8.87 4.22 -0.89
N ALA A 29 8.18 4.31 -2.02
CA ALA A 29 6.78 3.93 -2.14
C ALA A 29 6.47 3.24 -3.47
N VAL A 30 5.59 2.25 -3.40
CA VAL A 30 4.94 1.62 -4.56
C VAL A 30 3.44 1.75 -4.34
N VAL A 31 2.75 2.35 -5.29
CA VAL A 31 1.30 2.54 -5.28
C VAL A 31 0.68 1.58 -6.29
N VAL A 32 -0.23 0.75 -5.79
CA VAL A 32 -1.03 -0.18 -6.60
C VAL A 32 -2.49 -0.02 -6.25
N GLY A 33 -3.35 -0.04 -7.26
CA GLY A 33 -4.78 0.12 -7.05
C GLY A 33 -5.58 0.14 -8.33
N TRP A 34 -6.83 0.57 -8.22
CA TRP A 34 -7.76 0.73 -9.32
C TRP A 34 -8.22 2.19 -9.37
N THR A 35 -8.32 2.76 -10.56
CA THR A 35 -8.90 4.09 -10.75
C THR A 35 -10.43 4.02 -10.66
N ALA A 36 -11.09 5.19 -10.60
CA ALA A 36 -12.55 5.27 -10.60
C ALA A 36 -13.18 4.69 -11.89
N GLU A 37 -12.41 4.66 -12.97
CA GLU A 37 -12.76 4.11 -14.28
C GLU A 37 -12.53 2.60 -14.38
N GLY A 38 -11.96 1.98 -13.32
CA GLY A 38 -11.67 0.54 -13.29
C GLY A 38 -10.36 0.15 -13.99
N GLU A 39 -9.46 1.11 -14.25
CA GLU A 39 -8.13 0.82 -14.80
C GLU A 39 -7.16 0.46 -13.69
N PHE A 40 -6.29 -0.52 -13.96
CA PHE A 40 -5.25 -0.90 -13.01
C PHE A 40 -4.15 0.15 -12.97
N TYR A 41 -3.90 0.73 -11.80
CA TYR A 41 -2.88 1.74 -11.58
C TYR A 41 -1.65 1.14 -10.88
N PHE A 42 -0.47 1.44 -11.42
CA PHE A 42 0.82 1.07 -10.86
C PHE A 42 1.82 2.22 -11.01
N ALA A 43 2.42 2.64 -9.91
CA ALA A 43 3.51 3.64 -9.92
C ALA A 43 4.51 3.37 -8.78
N SER A 44 5.79 3.65 -9.02
CA SER A 44 6.86 3.53 -8.02
C SER A 44 7.70 4.80 -7.95
N SER A 45 8.17 5.14 -6.75
CA SER A 45 9.18 6.19 -6.55
C SER A 45 10.62 5.70 -6.84
N LEU A 46 10.77 4.41 -7.17
CA LEU A 46 12.05 3.75 -7.40
C LEU A 46 12.23 3.48 -8.89
N ALA A 47 13.46 3.66 -9.38
CA ALA A 47 13.86 3.31 -10.74
C ALA A 47 14.33 1.85 -10.87
N ASP A 48 14.76 1.24 -9.76
CA ASP A 48 15.22 -0.14 -9.72
C ASP A 48 14.03 -1.11 -9.55
N GLY A 49 13.76 -1.92 -10.57
CA GLY A 49 12.66 -2.88 -10.55
C GLY A 49 12.83 -4.02 -9.53
N GLY A 50 14.07 -4.33 -9.14
CA GLY A 50 14.35 -5.33 -8.10
C GLY A 50 13.96 -4.83 -6.72
N GLU A 51 14.26 -3.57 -6.39
CA GLU A 51 13.80 -2.96 -5.14
C GLU A 51 12.27 -2.81 -5.08
N VAL A 52 11.63 -2.49 -6.21
CA VAL A 52 10.16 -2.46 -6.31
C VAL A 52 9.57 -3.83 -6.03
N LEU A 53 10.09 -4.89 -6.66
CA LEU A 53 9.63 -6.26 -6.44
C LEU A 53 9.82 -6.69 -4.97
N TRP A 54 10.97 -6.34 -4.38
CA TRP A 54 11.23 -6.62 -2.97
C TRP A 54 10.22 -5.95 -2.03
N LEU A 55 9.88 -4.68 -2.27
CA LEU A 55 8.85 -3.98 -1.48
C LEU A 55 7.48 -4.67 -1.58
N LEU A 56 7.12 -5.17 -2.77
CA LEU A 56 5.87 -5.92 -2.96
C LEU A 56 5.87 -7.26 -2.22
N GLU A 57 6.96 -8.02 -2.26
CA GLU A 57 7.06 -9.28 -1.53
C GLU A 57 7.01 -9.08 -0.01
N MET A 58 7.64 -8.01 0.49
CA MET A 58 7.55 -7.64 1.90
C MET A 58 6.13 -7.24 2.32
N ALA A 59 5.42 -6.48 1.47
CA ALA A 59 4.01 -6.13 1.71
C ALA A 59 3.11 -7.39 1.73
N LYS A 60 3.31 -8.30 0.76
CA LYS A 60 2.61 -9.59 0.69
C LYS A 60 2.86 -10.45 1.92
N LYS A 61 4.11 -10.55 2.39
CA LYS A 61 4.46 -11.29 3.61
C LYS A 61 3.67 -10.76 4.82
N ARG A 62 3.62 -9.44 5.00
CA ARG A 62 2.84 -8.81 6.09
C ARG A 62 1.34 -9.10 5.98
N LEU A 63 0.80 -9.09 4.77
CA LEU A 63 -0.62 -9.42 4.55
C LEU A 63 -0.91 -10.89 4.94
N LEU A 64 -0.04 -11.81 4.55
CA LEU A 64 -0.17 -13.23 4.92
C LEU A 64 -0.05 -13.44 6.44
N GLU A 65 0.85 -12.71 7.11
CA GLU A 65 0.99 -12.73 8.57
C GLU A 65 -0.23 -12.10 9.28
N ALA A 66 -0.84 -11.07 8.70
CA ALA A 66 -2.04 -10.44 9.26
C ALA A 66 -3.34 -11.22 9.00
N GLY A 67 -3.39 -12.02 7.92
CA GLY A 67 -4.50 -12.89 7.57
C GLY A 67 -4.40 -14.31 8.14
N GLY A 68 -3.22 -14.72 8.60
CA GLY A 68 -2.97 -16.04 9.20
C GLY A 68 -3.25 -16.04 10.70
N GLY A 69 -4.53 -16.25 11.05
CA GLY A 69 -4.94 -16.80 12.35
C GLY A 69 -5.12 -18.31 12.27
#